data_AF-A0A417QJW1-F1
#
_entry.id   AF-A0A417QJW1-F1
#
_cell.length_a   1.000
_cell.length_b   1.000
_cell.length_c   1.000
_cell.angle_alpha   90.00
_cell.angle_beta   90.00
_cell.angle_gamma   90.00
#
_symmetry.space_group_name_H-M   'P 1'
#
loop_
_entity.id
_entity.type
_entity.pdbx_description
1 polymer ?
#
loop_
_entity_poly.entity_id
_entity_poly.type
_entity_poly.pdbx_seq_one_letter_code
_entity_poly.pdbx_strand_id
1 'polypeptide(L)'
;MNIGEKIIEIRKERKMTQEDLAKIFHVTRQTVSNWEHEKSYPDLQTIIQISDEFNISLDKLLKEDIQMVKKIDSYKKYKKVFWGVGISILSIVVCVVVYLAVCTVQHNKMYDKVIDAGFKKELTKDFIEKYQGYYALTEDGVDYLVEPKAIGKYELDNKNFVLVARKGEQDITLMIDENKKITLALYPGQIEIDQEGKQVNVTENMTEEQRKRENELLSERKEELMTILHKALELWEAINN
;
A
#
# COMPACT_ATOMS: atom_id res chain seq x y z
N MET A 1 -5.96 -25.53 50.80
CA MET A 1 -7.24 -26.15 50.44
C MET A 1 -7.70 -25.50 49.15
N ASN A 2 -8.06 -26.28 48.13
CA ASN A 2 -8.59 -25.74 46.88
C ASN A 2 -10.11 -26.00 46.77
N ILE A 3 -10.75 -25.38 45.78
CA ILE A 3 -12.20 -25.53 45.61
C ILE A 3 -12.63 -26.98 45.34
N GLY A 4 -11.78 -27.79 44.68
CA GLY A 4 -12.04 -29.20 44.41
C GLY A 4 -12.15 -30.03 45.68
N GLU A 5 -11.21 -29.85 46.61
CA GLU A 5 -11.24 -30.45 47.95
C GLU A 5 -12.51 -30.04 48.71
N LYS A 6 -12.91 -28.77 48.63
CA LYS A 6 -14.12 -28.29 49.29
C LYS A 6 -15.39 -28.92 48.72
N ILE A 7 -15.46 -29.10 47.40
CA ILE A 7 -16.57 -29.79 46.75
C ILE A 7 -16.66 -31.25 47.21
N ILE A 8 -15.52 -31.95 47.36
CA ILE A 8 -15.48 -33.31 47.91
C ILE A 8 -16.04 -33.34 49.34
N GLU A 9 -15.61 -32.41 50.20
CA GLU A 9 -16.08 -32.31 51.59
C GLU A 9 -17.60 -32.15 51.66
N ILE A 10 -18.14 -31.15 50.96
CA ILE A 10 -19.57 -30.85 50.91
C ILE A 10 -20.37 -32.08 50.46
N ARG A 11 -19.92 -32.72 49.37
CA ARG A 11 -20.59 -33.90 48.82
C ARG A 11 -20.61 -35.05 49.82
N LYS A 12 -19.49 -35.30 50.50
CA LYS A 12 -19.38 -36.38 51.50
C LYS A 12 -20.20 -36.09 52.76
N GLU A 13 -20.20 -34.86 53.25
CA GLU A 13 -21.02 -34.43 54.39
C GLU A 13 -22.52 -34.63 54.12
N ARG A 14 -22.95 -34.39 52.88
CA ARG A 14 -24.33 -34.58 52.42
C ARG A 14 -24.65 -36.00 51.93
N LYS A 15 -23.68 -36.93 52.01
CA LYS A 15 -23.80 -38.33 51.55
C LYS A 15 -24.22 -38.48 50.08
N MET A 16 -23.76 -37.56 49.24
CA MET A 16 -24.10 -37.52 47.82
C MET A 16 -23.08 -38.28 46.97
N THR A 17 -23.51 -38.85 45.84
CA THR A 17 -22.60 -39.30 44.79
C THR A 17 -22.20 -38.14 43.88
N GLN A 18 -21.15 -38.30 43.07
CA GLN A 18 -20.78 -37.29 42.07
C GLN A 18 -21.93 -37.05 41.07
N GLU A 19 -22.73 -38.08 40.79
CA GLU A 19 -23.91 -38.00 39.93
C GLU A 19 -25.01 -37.16 40.58
N ASP A 20 -25.24 -37.31 41.89
CA ASP A 20 -26.23 -36.52 42.62
C ASP A 20 -25.85 -35.05 42.66
N LEU A 21 -24.57 -34.75 42.88
CA LEU A 21 -24.07 -33.38 42.85
C LEU A 21 -24.17 -32.77 41.44
N ALA A 22 -23.89 -33.57 40.41
CA ALA A 22 -23.99 -33.14 39.02
C ALA A 22 -25.43 -32.76 38.63
N LYS A 23 -26.42 -33.50 39.13
CA LYS A 23 -27.84 -33.21 38.91
C LYS A 23 -28.28 -31.87 39.48
N ILE A 24 -27.77 -31.49 40.66
CA ILE A 24 -28.11 -30.20 41.31
C ILE A 24 -27.67 -29.02 40.43
N PHE A 25 -26.46 -29.06 39.90
CA PHE A 25 -25.89 -27.96 39.12
C PHE A 25 -26.06 -28.12 37.60
N HIS A 26 -26.88 -29.09 37.17
CA HIS A 26 -27.15 -29.37 35.76
C HIS A 26 -25.89 -29.57 34.90
N VAL A 27 -24.88 -30.24 35.46
CA VAL A 27 -23.64 -30.60 34.77
C VAL A 27 -23.52 -32.11 34.64
N THR A 28 -22.49 -32.58 33.92
CA THR A 28 -22.21 -34.02 33.86
C THR A 28 -21.47 -34.48 35.11
N ARG A 29 -21.60 -35.76 35.47
CA ARG A 29 -20.74 -36.38 36.50
C ARG A 29 -19.25 -36.20 36.20
N GLN A 30 -18.86 -36.26 34.94
CA GLN A 30 -17.47 -36.02 34.53
C GLN A 30 -17.01 -34.60 34.86
N THR A 31 -17.88 -33.61 34.68
CA THR A 31 -17.62 -32.21 35.06
C THR A 31 -17.37 -32.09 36.56
N VAL A 32 -18.23 -32.68 37.39
CA VAL A 32 -18.03 -32.74 38.85
C VAL A 32 -16.73 -33.45 39.22
N SER A 33 -16.46 -34.61 38.61
CA SER A 33 -15.20 -35.32 38.84
C SER A 33 -13.99 -34.48 38.43
N ASN A 34 -14.10 -33.67 37.38
CA ASN A 34 -13.01 -32.78 36.97
C ASN A 34 -12.83 -31.62 37.95
N TRP A 35 -13.91 -31.11 38.57
CA TRP A 35 -13.83 -30.12 39.65
C TRP A 35 -13.13 -30.69 40.88
N GLU A 36 -13.56 -31.87 41.33
CA GLU A 36 -13.01 -32.55 42.52
C GLU A 36 -11.52 -32.89 42.38
N HIS A 37 -11.01 -33.05 41.16
CA HIS A 37 -9.60 -33.38 40.89
C HIS A 37 -8.83 -32.23 40.21
N GLU A 38 -9.32 -31.00 40.33
CA GLU A 38 -8.67 -29.77 39.82
C GLU A 38 -8.38 -29.73 38.30
N LYS A 39 -8.96 -30.66 37.52
CA LYS A 39 -8.82 -30.70 36.05
C LYS A 39 -9.58 -29.55 35.39
N SER A 40 -10.62 -29.04 36.04
CA SER A 40 -11.36 -27.85 35.66
C SER A 40 -11.92 -27.17 36.90
N TYR A 41 -12.31 -25.91 36.79
CA TYR A 41 -12.94 -25.16 37.88
C TYR A 41 -14.41 -24.91 37.54
N PRO A 42 -15.34 -24.92 38.52
CA PRO A 42 -16.67 -24.39 38.29
C PRO A 42 -16.57 -22.91 37.89
N ASP A 43 -17.47 -22.43 37.03
CA ASP A 43 -17.52 -21.02 36.71
C ASP A 43 -18.05 -20.19 37.89
N LEU A 44 -17.93 -18.86 37.81
CA LEU A 44 -18.32 -17.97 38.91
C LEU A 44 -19.80 -18.14 39.29
N GLN A 45 -20.68 -18.38 38.31
CA GLN A 45 -22.10 -18.56 38.54
C GLN A 45 -22.37 -19.87 39.30
N THR A 46 -21.71 -20.95 38.90
CA THR A 46 -21.78 -22.26 39.56
C THR A 46 -21.26 -22.18 40.99
N ILE A 47 -20.20 -21.40 41.25
CA ILE A 47 -19.68 -21.22 42.61
C ILE A 47 -20.68 -20.47 43.50
N ILE A 48 -21.37 -19.46 42.96
CA ILE A 48 -22.46 -18.79 43.66
C ILE A 48 -23.58 -19.80 43.97
N GLN A 49 -23.97 -20.63 43.00
CA GLN A 49 -24.98 -21.67 43.23
C GLN A 49 -24.55 -22.69 44.30
N ILE A 50 -23.29 -23.11 44.32
CA ILE A 50 -22.74 -24.00 45.37
C ILE A 50 -22.79 -23.30 46.74
N SER A 51 -22.46 -22.01 46.79
CA SER A 51 -22.53 -21.18 47.99
C SER A 51 -23.95 -21.13 48.57
N ASP A 52 -24.93 -20.88 47.71
CA ASP A 52 -26.33 -20.76 48.07
C ASP A 52 -26.94 -22.12 48.47
N GLU A 53 -26.73 -23.15 47.67
CA GLU A 53 -27.30 -24.50 47.88
C GLU A 53 -26.82 -25.14 49.19
N PHE A 54 -25.53 -24.98 49.51
CA PHE A 54 -24.94 -25.60 50.69
C PHE A 54 -24.78 -24.65 51.87
N ASN A 55 -25.19 -23.39 51.73
CA ASN A 55 -25.08 -22.33 52.72
C ASN A 55 -23.65 -22.13 53.24
N ILE A 56 -22.69 -22.05 52.31
CA ILE A 56 -21.26 -21.86 52.59
C ILE A 56 -20.85 -20.51 52.02
N SER A 57 -20.14 -19.68 52.80
CA SER A 57 -19.73 -18.37 52.31
C SER A 57 -18.76 -18.47 51.13
N LEU A 58 -18.90 -17.55 50.15
CA LEU A 58 -17.97 -17.43 49.03
C LEU A 58 -16.52 -17.26 49.50
N ASP A 59 -16.29 -16.60 50.64
CA ASP A 59 -14.96 -16.51 51.26
C ASP A 59 -14.36 -17.90 51.55
N LYS A 60 -15.14 -18.83 52.10
CA LYS A 60 -14.70 -20.21 52.37
C LYS A 60 -14.52 -21.05 51.10
N LEU A 61 -15.17 -20.68 49.99
CA LEU A 61 -15.05 -21.36 48.70
C LEU A 61 -13.91 -20.79 47.84
N LEU A 62 -13.60 -19.49 47.98
CA LEU A 62 -12.75 -18.74 47.05
C LEU A 62 -11.46 -18.16 47.66
N LYS A 63 -11.46 -17.65 48.90
CA LYS A 63 -10.28 -16.96 49.45
C LYS A 63 -9.10 -17.89 49.69
N GLU A 64 -9.33 -19.18 49.84
CA GLU A 64 -8.29 -20.18 50.04
C GLU A 64 -7.69 -20.69 48.71
N ASP A 65 -8.28 -20.34 47.57
CA ASP A 65 -7.83 -20.76 46.23
C ASP A 65 -7.13 -19.61 45.46
N ILE A 66 -5.84 -19.45 45.75
CA ILE A 66 -4.96 -18.44 45.15
C ILE A 66 -4.84 -18.60 43.61
N GLN A 67 -5.05 -19.81 43.08
CA GLN A 67 -4.92 -20.09 41.64
C GLN A 67 -6.12 -19.54 40.85
N MET A 68 -7.33 -19.61 41.42
CA MET A 68 -8.52 -19.07 40.81
C MET A 68 -8.48 -17.53 40.72
N VAL A 69 -8.05 -16.86 41.79
CA VAL A 69 -7.88 -15.40 41.83
C VAL A 69 -6.87 -14.93 40.77
N LYS A 70 -5.73 -15.62 40.64
CA LYS A 70 -4.71 -15.31 39.62
C LYS A 70 -5.22 -15.46 38.18
N LYS A 71 -6.10 -16.43 37.89
CA LYS A 71 -6.69 -16.60 36.55
C LYS A 71 -7.61 -15.44 36.17
N ILE A 72 -8.42 -14.95 37.11
CA ILE A 72 -9.35 -13.82 36.89
C ILE A 72 -8.57 -12.53 36.59
N ASP A 73 -7.51 -12.25 37.36
CA ASP A 73 -6.66 -11.07 37.12
C ASP A 73 -5.89 -11.15 35.80
N SER A 74 -5.42 -12.35 35.45
CA SER A 74 -4.74 -12.58 34.18
C SER A 74 -5.68 -12.31 32.99
N TYR A 75 -6.94 -12.74 33.06
CA TYR A 75 -7.94 -12.49 32.00
C TYR A 75 -8.18 -10.99 31.76
N LYS A 76 -8.28 -10.18 32.82
CA LYS A 76 -8.39 -8.71 32.69
C LYS A 76 -7.17 -8.10 31.99
N LYS A 77 -5.97 -8.61 32.27
CA LYS A 77 -4.72 -8.17 31.62
C LYS A 77 -4.72 -8.53 30.14
N TYR A 78 -5.09 -9.76 29.78
CA TYR A 78 -5.19 -10.19 28.38
C TYR A 78 -6.21 -9.37 27.58
N LYS A 79 -7.38 -9.06 28.16
CA LYS A 79 -8.40 -8.24 27.49
C LYS A 79 -7.90 -6.82 27.17
N LYS A 80 -7.16 -6.20 28.09
CA LYS A 80 -6.55 -4.87 27.86
C LYS A 80 -5.49 -4.91 26.75
N VAL A 81 -4.62 -5.93 26.78
CA VAL A 81 -3.58 -6.11 25.74
C VAL A 81 -4.23 -6.36 24.38
N PHE A 82 -5.24 -7.22 24.32
CA PHE A 82 -5.99 -7.52 23.10
C PHE A 82 -6.64 -6.27 22.49
N TRP A 83 -7.27 -5.44 23.33
CA TRP A 83 -7.81 -4.15 22.90
C TRP A 83 -6.72 -3.20 22.36
N GLY A 84 -5.56 -3.15 23.02
CA GLY A 84 -4.43 -2.34 22.57
C GLY A 84 -3.92 -2.77 21.18
N VAL A 85 -3.72 -4.09 20.98
CA VAL A 85 -3.31 -4.63 19.68
C VAL A 85 -4.33 -4.34 18.59
N GLY A 86 -5.62 -4.47 18.89
CA GLY A 86 -6.70 -4.14 17.95
C GLY A 86 -6.66 -2.67 17.50
N ILE A 87 -6.45 -1.74 18.44
CA ILE A 87 -6.32 -0.31 18.12
C ILE A 87 -5.07 -0.03 17.28
N SER A 88 -3.94 -0.67 17.59
CA SER A 88 -2.70 -0.52 16.80
C SER A 88 -2.84 -1.06 15.37
N ILE A 89 -3.55 -2.16 15.17
CA ILE A 89 -3.83 -2.68 13.82
C ILE A 89 -4.73 -1.70 13.06
N LEU A 90 -5.78 -1.19 13.72
CA LEU A 90 -6.69 -0.23 13.10
C LEU A 90 -5.96 1.06 12.69
N SER A 91 -5.04 1.57 13.50
CA SER A 91 -4.27 2.77 13.15
C SER A 91 -3.38 2.56 11.92
N ILE A 92 -2.75 1.38 11.80
CA ILE A 92 -1.97 1.01 10.61
C ILE A 92 -2.87 0.99 9.36
N VAL A 93 -4.05 0.37 9.45
CA VAL A 93 -5.00 0.33 8.34
C VAL A 93 -5.42 1.73 7.90
N VAL A 94 -5.70 2.63 8.85
CA VAL A 94 -6.04 4.02 8.55
C VAL A 94 -4.87 4.73 7.84
N CYS A 95 -3.64 4.57 8.32
CA CYS A 95 -2.46 5.14 7.66
C CYS A 95 -2.31 4.65 6.22
N VAL A 96 -2.54 3.36 5.96
CA VAL A 96 -2.49 2.79 4.60
C VAL A 96 -3.57 3.39 3.72
N VAL A 97 -4.81 3.51 4.21
CA VAL A 97 -5.91 4.11 3.46
C VAL A 97 -5.63 5.57 3.13
N VAL A 98 -5.12 6.34 4.09
CA VAL A 98 -4.72 7.75 3.85
C VAL A 98 -3.60 7.84 2.82
N TYR A 99 -2.59 6.98 2.91
CA TYR A 99 -1.51 6.92 1.92
C TYR A 99 -2.05 6.64 0.51
N LEU A 100 -2.90 5.61 0.36
CA LEU A 100 -3.53 5.28 -0.93
C LEU A 100 -4.40 6.43 -1.46
N ALA A 101 -5.14 7.12 -0.59
CA ALA A 101 -5.95 8.27 -0.98
C ALA A 101 -5.06 9.44 -1.47
N VAL A 102 -3.96 9.73 -0.78
CA VAL A 102 -2.99 10.76 -1.20
C VAL A 102 -2.38 10.39 -2.55
N CYS A 103 -1.93 9.15 -2.74
CA CYS A 103 -1.42 8.67 -4.01
C CYS A 103 -2.46 8.83 -5.12
N THR A 104 -3.72 8.44 -4.87
CA THR A 104 -4.81 8.56 -5.86
C THR A 104 -5.09 10.02 -6.23
N VAL A 105 -5.08 10.94 -5.28
CA VAL A 105 -5.29 12.37 -5.54
C VAL A 105 -4.12 12.97 -6.33
N GLN A 106 -2.88 12.62 -5.96
CA GLN A 106 -1.69 13.08 -6.69
C GLN A 106 -1.67 12.54 -8.12
N HIS A 107 -2.00 11.25 -8.27
CA HIS A 107 -2.19 10.56 -9.54
C HIS A 107 -3.17 11.35 -10.40
N ASN A 108 -4.43 11.51 -9.96
CA ASN A 108 -5.49 12.18 -10.74
C ASN A 108 -5.13 13.61 -11.17
N LYS A 109 -4.55 14.42 -10.28
CA LYS A 109 -4.15 15.80 -10.63
C LYS A 109 -3.16 15.87 -11.78
N MET A 110 -2.26 14.90 -11.92
CA MET A 110 -1.33 14.85 -13.04
C MET A 110 -2.02 14.39 -14.33
N TYR A 111 -2.93 13.41 -14.24
CA TYR A 111 -3.70 12.98 -15.40
C TYR A 111 -4.55 14.10 -15.96
N ASP A 112 -5.18 14.89 -15.11
CA ASP A 112 -6.00 16.01 -15.55
C ASP A 112 -5.17 16.97 -16.41
N LYS A 113 -3.97 17.37 -15.97
CA LYS A 113 -3.09 18.26 -16.77
C LYS A 113 -2.65 17.66 -18.12
N VAL A 114 -2.27 16.38 -18.14
CA VAL A 114 -1.84 15.71 -19.38
C VAL A 114 -3.01 15.54 -20.35
N ILE A 115 -4.20 15.19 -19.84
CA ILE A 115 -5.42 15.03 -20.64
C ILE A 115 -5.93 16.40 -21.13
N ASP A 116 -5.89 17.42 -20.27
CA ASP A 116 -6.26 18.80 -20.60
C ASP A 116 -5.34 19.40 -21.67
N ALA A 117 -4.06 19.00 -21.69
CA ALA A 117 -3.12 19.30 -22.77
C ALA A 117 -3.38 18.51 -24.07
N GLY A 118 -4.44 17.69 -24.11
CA GLY A 118 -4.91 16.99 -25.31
C GLY A 118 -4.37 15.57 -25.49
N PHE A 119 -3.50 15.09 -24.59
CA PHE A 119 -2.95 13.74 -24.70
C PHE A 119 -4.01 12.68 -24.38
N LYS A 120 -3.88 11.55 -25.06
CA LYS A 120 -4.74 10.38 -24.86
C LYS A 120 -3.91 9.20 -24.43
N LYS A 121 -4.54 8.28 -23.71
CA LYS A 121 -3.98 6.96 -23.41
C LYS A 121 -5.04 5.90 -23.62
N GLU A 122 -4.74 4.95 -24.48
CA GLU A 122 -5.63 3.83 -24.78
C GLU A 122 -4.97 2.51 -24.40
N LEU A 123 -5.80 1.53 -23.99
CA LEU A 123 -5.36 0.17 -23.65
C LEU A 123 -5.57 -0.81 -24.82
N THR A 124 -5.71 -0.28 -26.04
CA THR A 124 -5.82 -1.08 -27.26
C THR A 124 -4.45 -1.65 -27.64
N LYS A 125 -4.43 -2.85 -28.24
CA LYS A 125 -3.19 -3.52 -28.61
C LYS A 125 -2.33 -2.65 -29.54
N ASP A 126 -2.95 -2.05 -30.55
CA ASP A 126 -2.27 -1.22 -31.54
C ASP A 126 -1.66 0.05 -30.92
N PHE A 127 -2.36 0.68 -29.98
CA PHE A 127 -1.85 1.85 -29.26
C PHE A 127 -0.68 1.49 -28.35
N ILE A 128 -0.77 0.37 -27.62
CA ILE A 128 0.31 -0.12 -26.75
C ILE A 128 1.52 -0.52 -27.60
N GLU A 129 1.32 -1.16 -28.74
CA GLU A 129 2.41 -1.55 -29.64
C GLU A 129 3.11 -0.32 -30.23
N LYS A 130 2.34 0.71 -30.62
CA LYS A 130 2.88 1.95 -31.19
C LYS A 130 3.55 2.87 -30.15
N TYR A 131 2.93 3.07 -29.00
CA TYR A 131 3.33 4.08 -28.01
C TYR A 131 3.80 3.51 -26.69
N GLN A 132 3.96 2.18 -26.60
CA GLN A 132 4.49 1.49 -25.42
C GLN A 132 3.70 1.75 -24.13
N GLY A 133 2.42 2.14 -24.27
CA GLY A 133 1.54 2.48 -23.15
C GLY A 133 1.76 3.89 -22.56
N TYR A 134 2.52 4.75 -23.25
CA TYR A 134 2.68 6.17 -22.91
C TYR A 134 1.46 6.99 -23.30
N TYR A 135 1.35 8.18 -22.72
CA TYR A 135 0.38 9.17 -23.16
C TYR A 135 0.85 9.72 -24.50
N ALA A 136 -0.04 9.76 -25.49
CA ALA A 136 0.30 10.17 -26.85
C ALA A 136 -0.65 11.26 -27.35
N LEU A 137 -0.07 12.20 -28.09
CA LEU A 137 -0.76 13.21 -28.90
C LEU A 137 -0.09 13.21 -30.27
N THR A 138 -0.87 13.06 -31.34
CA THR A 138 -0.35 13.11 -32.71
C THR A 138 -0.89 14.33 -33.41
N GLU A 139 0.00 15.24 -33.81
CA GLU A 139 -0.33 16.45 -34.57
C GLU A 139 0.68 16.62 -35.70
N ASP A 140 0.22 16.97 -36.90
CA ASP A 140 1.06 17.23 -38.09
C ASP A 140 2.10 16.14 -38.41
N GLY A 141 1.75 14.87 -38.14
CA GLY A 141 2.62 13.71 -38.37
C GLY A 141 3.75 13.56 -37.33
N VAL A 142 3.68 14.29 -36.23
CA VAL A 142 4.59 14.21 -35.08
C VAL A 142 3.84 13.53 -33.93
N ASP A 143 4.43 12.46 -33.40
CA ASP A 143 3.96 11.78 -32.21
C ASP A 143 4.65 12.38 -30.98
N TYR A 144 3.89 13.11 -30.16
CA TYR A 144 4.30 13.62 -28.85
C TYR A 144 3.93 12.61 -27.77
N LEU A 145 4.89 12.23 -26.93
CA LEU A 145 4.75 11.20 -25.90
C LEU A 145 5.17 11.75 -24.55
N VAL A 146 4.42 11.39 -23.50
CA VAL A 146 4.83 11.65 -22.11
C VAL A 146 5.25 10.33 -21.48
N GLU A 147 6.56 10.18 -21.30
CA GLU A 147 7.20 9.02 -20.69
C GLU A 147 7.51 9.30 -19.21
N PRO A 148 6.97 8.51 -18.27
CA PRO A 148 7.43 8.59 -16.90
C PRO A 148 8.86 8.10 -16.74
N LYS A 149 9.71 8.85 -16.02
CA LYS A 149 10.89 8.24 -15.40
C LYS A 149 10.40 7.43 -14.20
N ALA A 150 10.33 6.12 -14.38
CA ALA A 150 9.77 5.20 -13.40
C ALA A 150 10.31 5.44 -11.97
N ILE A 151 9.41 5.57 -10.99
CA ILE A 151 9.71 5.32 -9.58
C ILE A 151 8.69 4.31 -9.05
N GLY A 152 9.02 3.03 -9.13
CA GLY A 152 8.30 1.98 -8.41
C GLY A 152 6.82 1.85 -8.76
N LYS A 153 6.13 0.94 -8.06
CA LYS A 153 4.89 0.33 -8.54
C LYS A 153 3.66 1.24 -8.69
N TYR A 154 3.64 2.51 -8.29
CA TYR A 154 2.37 3.26 -8.22
C TYR A 154 2.38 4.78 -8.48
N GLU A 155 3.44 5.44 -8.92
CA GLU A 155 3.38 6.88 -9.25
C GLU A 155 4.17 7.24 -10.52
N LEU A 156 3.51 7.93 -11.46
CA LEU A 156 4.16 8.82 -12.41
C LEU A 156 4.55 10.06 -11.60
N ASP A 157 5.85 10.32 -11.44
CA ASP A 157 6.33 11.51 -10.75
C ASP A 157 6.12 12.74 -11.64
N ASN A 158 5.31 13.67 -11.17
CA ASN A 158 4.96 14.91 -11.87
C ASN A 158 6.15 15.88 -12.04
N LYS A 159 7.28 15.60 -11.38
CA LYS A 159 8.54 16.31 -11.55
C LYS A 159 9.58 15.50 -12.30
N ASN A 160 9.30 14.27 -12.72
CA ASN A 160 10.29 13.40 -13.36
C ASN A 160 9.63 12.67 -14.54
N PHE A 161 9.22 13.42 -15.57
CA PHE A 161 8.80 12.86 -16.85
C PHE A 161 9.67 13.40 -17.99
N VAL A 162 9.68 12.68 -19.09
CA VAL A 162 10.29 13.11 -20.34
C VAL A 162 9.18 13.31 -21.37
N LEU A 163 9.14 14.49 -21.97
CA LEU A 163 8.33 14.71 -23.17
C LEU A 163 9.18 14.35 -24.39
N VAL A 164 8.68 13.43 -25.22
CA VAL A 164 9.34 12.98 -26.43
C VAL A 164 8.52 13.39 -27.63
N ALA A 165 9.08 14.16 -28.55
CA ALA A 165 8.50 14.41 -29.86
C ALA A 165 9.23 13.57 -30.90
N ARG A 166 8.50 12.68 -31.58
CA ARG A 166 9.03 11.78 -32.60
C ARG A 166 8.36 12.05 -33.94
N LYS A 167 9.15 12.22 -34.99
CA LYS A 167 8.64 12.33 -36.37
C LYS A 167 9.25 11.24 -37.25
N GLY A 168 8.43 10.59 -38.07
CA GLY A 168 8.84 9.47 -38.92
C GLY A 168 9.17 8.20 -38.11
N GLU A 169 9.88 7.25 -38.73
CA GLU A 169 10.40 6.05 -38.06
C GLU A 169 11.65 6.38 -37.21
N GLN A 170 11.51 7.38 -36.32
CA GLN A 170 12.58 7.93 -35.47
C GLN A 170 13.61 8.83 -36.17
N ASP A 171 13.29 9.35 -37.36
CA ASP A 171 14.16 10.26 -38.12
C ASP A 171 14.52 11.54 -37.35
N ILE A 172 13.59 12.02 -36.52
CA ILE A 172 13.82 13.06 -35.51
C ILE A 172 13.23 12.55 -34.20
N THR A 173 14.04 12.56 -33.14
CA THR A 173 13.54 12.38 -31.77
C THR A 173 14.06 13.51 -30.90
N LEU A 174 13.14 14.31 -30.36
CA LEU A 174 13.43 15.40 -29.43
C LEU A 174 12.91 15.01 -28.05
N MET A 175 13.74 15.16 -27.03
CA MET A 175 13.41 14.80 -25.65
C MET A 175 13.59 16.02 -24.74
N ILE A 176 12.59 16.34 -23.93
CA ILE A 176 12.64 17.39 -22.92
C ILE A 176 12.48 16.73 -21.56
N ASP A 177 13.49 16.80 -20.71
CA ASP A 177 13.45 16.22 -19.37
C ASP A 177 12.80 17.16 -18.34
N GLU A 178 12.75 16.72 -17.09
CA GLU A 178 12.20 17.48 -15.97
C GLU A 178 12.89 18.82 -15.68
N ASN A 179 14.16 18.95 -16.04
CA ASN A 179 14.94 20.17 -15.83
C ASN A 179 14.87 21.08 -17.07
N LYS A 180 13.96 20.78 -18.01
CA LYS A 180 13.83 21.46 -19.31
C LYS A 180 15.09 21.33 -20.15
N LYS A 181 15.91 20.29 -19.93
CA LYS A 181 17.06 19.96 -20.77
C LYS A 181 16.54 19.33 -22.06
N ILE A 182 16.94 19.89 -23.19
CA ILE A 182 16.49 19.44 -24.51
C ILE A 182 17.59 18.62 -25.16
N THR A 183 17.24 17.40 -25.55
CA THR A 183 18.14 16.50 -26.24
C THR A 183 17.54 16.11 -27.57
N LEU A 184 18.30 16.31 -28.64
CA LEU A 184 17.90 15.99 -30.01
C LEU A 184 18.74 14.80 -30.50
N ALA A 185 18.06 13.69 -30.80
CA ALA A 185 18.66 12.54 -31.45
C ALA A 185 18.40 12.61 -32.96
N LEU A 186 19.49 12.63 -33.72
CA LEU A 186 19.53 12.57 -35.18
C LEU A 186 20.50 11.46 -35.54
N TYR A 187 20.02 10.36 -36.10
CA TYR A 187 20.85 9.17 -36.35
C TYR A 187 22.15 9.52 -37.10
N PRO A 188 23.35 9.12 -36.62
CA PRO A 188 23.63 8.22 -35.48
C PRO A 188 23.96 8.94 -34.15
N GLY A 189 23.81 10.27 -34.08
CA GLY A 189 24.23 11.11 -32.96
C GLY A 189 23.08 11.57 -32.05
N GLN A 190 23.47 12.18 -30.93
CA GLN A 190 22.56 12.83 -29.99
C GLN A 190 23.24 14.05 -29.40
N ILE A 191 22.61 15.21 -29.58
CA ILE A 191 23.14 16.50 -29.12
C ILE A 191 22.21 17.14 -28.11
N GLU A 192 22.80 17.96 -27.24
CA GLU A 192 22.04 18.85 -26.37
C GLU A 192 21.86 20.19 -27.08
N ILE A 193 20.63 20.69 -27.09
CA ILE A 193 20.29 21.99 -27.70
C ILE A 193 19.63 22.90 -26.66
N ASP A 194 19.75 24.21 -26.86
CA ASP A 194 18.98 25.19 -26.11
C ASP A 194 17.55 25.35 -26.68
N GLN A 195 16.77 26.22 -26.07
CA GLN A 195 15.39 26.51 -26.51
C GLN A 195 15.32 27.23 -27.88
N GLU A 196 16.44 27.76 -28.37
CA GLU A 196 16.56 28.34 -29.71
C GLU A 196 17.07 27.32 -30.75
N GLY A 197 17.28 26.06 -30.33
CA GLY A 197 17.78 24.98 -31.18
C GLY A 197 19.29 25.03 -31.43
N LYS A 198 20.06 25.82 -30.68
CA LYS A 198 21.51 25.88 -30.80
C LYS A 198 22.16 24.80 -29.94
N GLN A 199 23.18 24.17 -30.48
CA GLN A 199 23.93 23.13 -29.78
C GLN A 199 24.65 23.68 -28.54
N VAL A 200 24.44 23.06 -27.39
CA VAL A 200 25.03 23.42 -26.09
C VAL A 200 26.17 22.47 -25.71
N ASN A 201 26.03 21.18 -25.99
CA ASN A 201 27.07 20.17 -25.79
C ASN A 201 27.21 19.26 -27.03
N VAL A 202 28.46 18.92 -27.36
CA VAL A 202 28.82 18.03 -28.46
C VAL A 202 29.13 16.65 -27.89
N THR A 203 28.54 15.59 -28.45
CA THR A 203 28.86 14.21 -28.09
C THR A 203 30.34 13.93 -28.37
N GLU A 204 31.14 13.59 -27.35
CA GLU A 204 32.61 13.50 -27.45
C GLU A 204 33.11 12.37 -28.38
N ASN A 205 32.24 11.45 -28.80
CA ASN A 205 32.63 10.20 -29.50
C ASN A 205 32.27 10.15 -31.00
N MET A 206 31.89 11.27 -31.64
CA MET A 206 31.57 11.30 -33.07
C MET A 206 32.79 11.58 -33.95
N THR A 207 32.89 10.85 -35.08
CA THR A 207 33.88 11.14 -36.14
C THR A 207 33.60 12.48 -36.82
N GLU A 208 34.61 13.08 -37.48
CA GLU A 208 34.43 14.35 -38.20
C GLU A 208 33.38 14.26 -39.31
N GLU A 209 33.29 13.13 -40.02
CA GLU A 209 32.27 12.90 -41.05
C GLU A 209 30.86 12.84 -40.46
N GLN A 210 30.69 12.17 -39.32
CA GLN A 210 29.41 12.12 -38.62
C GLN A 210 28.97 13.50 -38.14
N ARG A 211 29.91 14.30 -37.59
CA ARG A 211 29.63 15.67 -37.14
C ARG A 211 29.27 16.59 -38.30
N LYS A 212 29.96 16.46 -39.45
CA LYS A 212 29.64 17.23 -40.65
C LYS A 212 28.24 16.92 -41.16
N ARG A 213 27.90 15.63 -41.26
CA ARG A 213 26.58 15.17 -41.70
C ARG A 213 25.46 15.60 -40.74
N GLU A 214 25.71 15.54 -39.44
CA GLU A 214 24.77 16.02 -38.42
C GLU A 214 24.51 17.53 -38.54
N ASN A 215 25.57 18.34 -38.70
CA ASN A 215 25.44 19.78 -38.92
C ASN A 215 24.70 20.13 -40.22
N GLU A 216 24.94 19.39 -41.30
CA GLU A 216 24.20 19.53 -42.55
C GLU A 216 22.70 19.23 -42.34
N LEU A 217 22.37 18.12 -41.67
CA LEU A 217 20.98 17.74 -41.36
C LEU A 217 20.27 18.79 -40.47
N LEU A 218 20.96 19.31 -39.46
CA LEU A 218 20.45 20.38 -38.60
C LEU A 218 20.16 21.66 -39.38
N SER A 219 21.03 22.01 -40.33
CA SER A 219 20.84 23.18 -41.18
C SER A 219 19.69 23.00 -42.18
N GLU A 220 19.61 21.83 -42.83
CA GLU A 220 18.60 21.54 -43.85
C GLU A 220 17.20 21.46 -43.25
N ARG A 221 17.08 20.89 -42.05
CA ARG A 221 15.79 20.64 -41.38
C ARG A 221 15.46 21.66 -40.29
N LYS A 222 16.17 22.80 -40.26
CA LYS A 222 16.06 23.79 -39.19
C LYS A 222 14.63 24.24 -38.94
N GLU A 223 13.89 24.62 -39.97
CA GLU A 223 12.50 25.09 -39.82
C GLU A 223 11.57 24.03 -39.23
N GLU A 224 11.73 22.77 -39.69
CA GLU A 224 10.96 21.64 -39.19
C GLU A 224 11.28 21.34 -37.72
N LEU A 225 12.57 21.30 -37.38
CA LEU A 225 13.05 21.08 -36.00
C LEU A 225 12.55 22.16 -35.06
N MET A 226 12.63 23.43 -35.45
CA MET A 226 12.15 24.53 -34.63
C MET A 226 10.63 24.47 -34.41
N THR A 227 9.88 24.07 -35.43
CA THR A 227 8.42 23.88 -35.30
C THR A 227 8.10 22.80 -34.26
N ILE A 228 8.78 21.65 -34.35
CA ILE A 228 8.61 20.55 -33.39
C ILE A 228 9.03 20.97 -31.98
N LEU A 229 10.18 21.65 -31.85
CA LEU A 229 10.72 22.12 -30.58
C LEU A 229 9.77 23.10 -29.88
N HIS A 230 9.27 24.11 -30.60
CA HIS A 230 8.33 25.08 -30.02
C HIS A 230 7.06 24.41 -29.51
N LYS A 231 6.48 23.49 -30.29
CA LYS A 231 5.29 22.77 -29.86
C LYS A 231 5.57 21.83 -28.68
N ALA A 232 6.72 21.15 -28.69
CA ALA A 232 7.15 20.30 -27.58
C ALA A 232 7.34 21.11 -26.28
N LEU A 233 7.92 22.32 -26.37
CA LEU A 233 8.08 23.23 -25.23
C LEU A 233 6.73 23.74 -24.72
N GLU A 234 5.82 24.12 -25.61
CA GLU A 234 4.45 24.54 -25.25
C GLU A 234 3.72 23.43 -24.47
N LEU A 235 3.75 22.19 -24.99
CA LEU A 235 3.12 21.05 -24.33
C LEU A 235 3.79 20.73 -22.98
N TRP A 236 5.13 20.81 -22.91
CA TRP A 236 5.86 20.60 -21.67
C TRP A 236 5.49 21.65 -20.61
N GLU A 237 5.33 22.91 -21.00
CA GLU A 237 4.89 23.99 -20.10
C GLU A 237 3.43 23.82 -19.67
N ALA A 238 2.55 23.39 -20.56
CA ALA A 238 1.14 23.12 -20.24
C ALA A 238 0.99 22.02 -19.18
N ILE A 239 1.84 20.99 -19.22
CA ILE A 239 1.82 19.89 -18.23
C ILE A 239 2.45 20.32 -16.90
N ASN A 240 3.48 21.17 -16.91
CA ASN A 240 4.24 21.56 -15.71
C ASN A 240 3.70 22.77 -14.96
N ASN A 241 2.97 23.69 -15.61
CA ASN A 241 2.30 24.83 -14.96
C ASN A 241 1.04 24.39 -14.22
#